data_AF-A0A6I2ITX0-F1
#
_entry.id   AF-A0A6I2ITX0-F1
#
_cell.length_a   1.000
_cell.length_b   1.000
_cell.length_c   1.000
_cell.angle_alpha   90.00
_cell.angle_beta   90.00
_cell.angle_gamma   90.00
#
_symmetry.space_group_name_H-M   'P 1'
#
loop_
_entity.id
_entity.type
_entity.pdbx_description
1 polymer ?
#
loop_
_entity_poly.entity_id
_entity_poly.type
_entity_poly.pdbx_seq_one_letter_code
_entity_poly.pdbx_strand_id
1 'polypeptide(L)'
;MNLLYVNAFKRVSRIYNVVLGIRAPNPLGETLLREGNPSKNFHMKAKSSSTGPTAGFIAEKPIYSKVPISSYSKQSNYLTSSVQKGAKAIDLKISQSRINELIQTGNLTSCGGERYFADYPSGRQYFVIRGNGQVFDDKFNTVRVMTNPKESGIEYTDPRAITADYDLFSIIPRQNQSVNIRPLTVPPKLMRGNFNLDYLKPKALPGQGEDVNMGNLHFFGKTIVNALNREIISEGYRGGKLVWHNDETGNPFSPGFDIADKPIFVHPVRNVVQIHSLIELRYFYEQIRLEGYAPEYSPIFGF
;
A
#
# COMPACT_ATOMS: atom_id res chain seq x y z
N MET A 1 19.55 0.10 3.26
CA MET A 1 18.10 0.15 2.99
C MET A 1 17.44 1.09 3.98
N ASN A 2 16.68 2.07 3.51
CA ASN A 2 15.99 3.05 4.36
C ASN A 2 14.48 2.82 4.22
N LEU A 3 13.87 2.19 5.21
CA LEU A 3 12.42 2.01 5.30
C LEU A 3 11.94 2.95 6.43
N LEU A 4 11.09 3.91 6.10
CA LEU A 4 10.52 4.80 7.10
C LEU A 4 9.73 3.97 8.13
N TYR A 5 9.89 4.31 9.41
CA TYR A 5 9.35 3.58 10.55
C TYR A 5 9.84 2.13 10.73
N VAL A 6 10.97 1.73 10.11
CA VAL A 6 11.51 0.37 10.26
C VAL A 6 11.73 -0.06 11.72
N ASN A 7 11.99 0.88 12.62
CA ASN A 7 12.20 0.59 14.03
C ASN A 7 10.89 0.14 14.72
N ALA A 8 9.73 0.67 14.30
CA ALA A 8 8.42 0.23 14.75
C ALA A 8 8.17 -1.23 14.33
N PHE A 9 8.48 -1.56 13.08
CA PHE A 9 8.42 -2.94 12.59
C PHE A 9 9.36 -3.87 13.37
N LYS A 10 10.59 -3.44 13.68
CA LYS A 10 11.52 -4.22 14.49
C LYS A 10 10.99 -4.46 15.90
N ARG A 11 10.37 -3.47 16.54
CA ARG A 11 9.77 -3.62 17.88
C ARG A 11 8.61 -4.62 17.85
N VAL A 12 7.67 -4.48 16.92
CA VAL A 12 6.55 -5.42 16.78
C VAL A 12 7.04 -6.84 16.47
N SER A 13 7.96 -6.98 15.52
CA SER A 13 8.57 -8.25 15.16
C SER A 13 9.17 -8.96 16.39
N ARG A 14 9.87 -8.23 17.26
CA ARG A 14 10.42 -8.76 18.53
C ARG A 14 9.36 -9.12 19.56
N ILE A 15 8.42 -8.20 19.83
CA ILE A 15 7.38 -8.38 20.86
C ILE A 15 6.54 -9.63 20.57
N TYR A 16 6.14 -9.82 19.32
CA TYR A 16 5.27 -10.93 18.92
C TYR A 16 6.04 -12.14 18.41
N ASN A 17 7.38 -12.04 18.32
CA ASN A 17 8.26 -13.05 17.75
C ASN A 17 7.81 -13.51 16.35
N VAL A 18 7.60 -12.56 15.45
CA VAL A 18 7.15 -12.79 14.07
C VAL A 18 8.12 -12.17 13.07
N VAL A 19 8.27 -12.79 11.90
CA VAL A 19 8.94 -12.14 10.76
C VAL A 19 7.88 -11.37 9.97
N LEU A 20 8.16 -10.10 9.66
CA LEU A 20 7.23 -9.23 8.94
C LEU A 20 7.76 -8.94 7.54
N GLY A 21 7.00 -9.32 6.51
CA GLY A 21 7.23 -8.93 5.12
C GLY A 21 6.41 -7.69 4.76
N ILE A 22 7.02 -6.74 4.07
CA ILE A 22 6.41 -5.47 3.65
C ILE A 22 6.75 -5.25 2.18
N ARG A 23 5.78 -4.87 1.35
CA ARG A 23 6.07 -4.47 -0.04
C ARG A 23 6.83 -3.15 -0.01
N ALA A 24 7.88 -3.03 -0.82
CA ALA A 24 8.70 -1.83 -0.81
C ALA A 24 7.83 -0.58 -1.08
N PRO A 25 7.72 0.36 -0.13
CA PRO A 25 6.89 1.54 -0.33
C PRO A 25 7.52 2.44 -1.39
N ASN A 26 6.69 3.21 -2.10
CA ASN A 26 7.17 4.19 -3.06
C ASN A 26 7.94 5.30 -2.31
N PRO A 27 9.23 5.56 -2.64
CA PRO A 27 10.02 6.61 -1.99
C PRO A 27 9.35 8.00 -2.02
N LEU A 28 8.59 8.30 -3.08
CA LEU A 28 7.91 9.59 -3.21
C LEU A 28 6.77 9.78 -2.20
N GLY A 29 6.24 8.70 -1.61
CA GLY A 29 5.28 8.78 -0.50
C GLY A 29 5.93 9.05 0.84
N GLU A 30 7.24 8.76 0.99
CA GLU A 30 7.93 8.83 2.28
C GLU A 30 7.91 10.25 2.86
N THR A 31 8.24 11.26 2.04
CA THR A 31 8.21 12.66 2.47
C THR A 31 6.80 13.08 2.89
N LEU A 32 5.77 12.65 2.15
CA LEU A 32 4.37 12.94 2.50
C LEU A 32 3.97 12.33 3.85
N LEU A 33 4.44 11.12 4.14
CA LEU A 33 4.24 10.45 5.42
C LEU A 33 4.98 11.17 6.56
N ARG A 34 6.19 11.67 6.32
CA ARG A 34 6.96 12.49 7.30
C ARG A 34 6.28 13.83 7.58
N GLU A 35 5.69 14.45 6.56
CA GLU A 35 4.84 15.65 6.70
C GLU A 35 3.51 15.37 7.41
N GLY A 36 3.19 14.10 7.66
CA GLY A 36 2.02 13.68 8.42
C GLY A 36 0.74 13.55 7.60
N ASN A 37 0.84 13.43 6.27
CA ASN A 37 -0.33 13.12 5.44
C ASN A 37 -0.89 11.75 5.81
N PRO A 38 -2.22 11.59 5.87
CA PRO A 38 -2.83 10.27 6.04
C PRO A 38 -2.49 9.35 4.86
N SER A 39 -2.42 8.04 5.09
CA SER A 39 -2.31 7.08 3.99
C SER A 39 -3.69 6.57 3.57
N LYS A 40 -3.79 6.06 2.34
CA LYS A 40 -5.04 5.52 1.79
C LYS A 40 -5.50 4.33 2.63
N ASN A 41 -6.80 4.27 2.91
CA ASN A 41 -7.39 3.13 3.61
C ASN A 41 -7.78 2.00 2.64
N PHE A 42 -8.25 0.89 3.20
CA PHE A 42 -8.69 -0.28 2.44
C PHE A 42 -9.76 0.03 1.38
N HIS A 43 -10.59 1.05 1.58
CA HIS A 43 -11.70 1.40 0.68
C HIS A 43 -11.26 2.24 -0.52
N MET A 44 -10.11 2.92 -0.45
CA MET A 44 -9.51 3.64 -1.57
C MET A 44 -8.73 2.69 -2.48
N LYS A 45 -9.38 2.25 -3.58
CA LYS A 45 -8.77 1.32 -4.55
C LYS A 45 -8.02 2.00 -5.70
N ALA A 46 -8.18 3.32 -5.85
CA ALA A 46 -7.48 4.10 -6.87
C ALA A 46 -5.96 4.08 -6.63
N LYS A 47 -5.17 4.10 -7.72
CA LYS A 47 -3.71 4.11 -7.65
C LYS A 47 -3.17 5.53 -7.55
N SER A 48 -2.05 5.69 -6.84
CA SER A 48 -1.32 6.96 -6.71
C SER A 48 -0.53 7.34 -7.95
N SER A 49 -0.09 8.59 -7.99
CA SER A 49 0.78 9.14 -9.02
C SER A 49 2.24 8.76 -8.77
N SER A 50 3.00 8.54 -9.84
CA SER A 50 4.43 8.23 -9.78
C SER A 50 5.35 9.42 -10.10
N THR A 51 4.81 10.55 -10.52
CA THR A 51 5.57 11.70 -11.03
C THR A 51 4.75 12.99 -10.91
N GLY A 52 5.35 14.12 -11.25
CA GLY A 52 4.76 15.45 -11.25
C GLY A 52 4.39 15.98 -9.87
N PRO A 53 3.65 17.10 -9.80
CA PRO A 53 3.26 17.67 -8.51
C PRO A 53 2.34 16.73 -7.72
N THR A 54 1.63 15.82 -8.38
CA THR A 54 0.75 14.83 -7.73
C THR A 54 1.49 13.58 -7.25
N ALA A 55 2.80 13.47 -7.46
CA ALA A 55 3.62 12.32 -7.07
C ALA A 55 3.38 11.91 -5.61
N GLY A 56 3.07 10.63 -5.39
CA GLY A 56 2.78 10.08 -4.07
C GLY A 56 1.33 10.28 -3.59
N PHE A 57 0.56 11.19 -4.18
CA PHE A 57 -0.87 11.37 -3.88
C PHE A 57 -1.77 10.51 -4.76
N ILE A 58 -3.04 10.41 -4.37
CA ILE A 58 -4.11 9.89 -5.23
C ILE A 58 -4.76 11.08 -5.96
N ALA A 59 -4.51 11.24 -7.26
CA ALA A 59 -5.09 12.33 -8.03
C ALA A 59 -6.56 12.08 -8.40
N GLU A 60 -7.35 13.15 -8.50
CA GLU A 60 -8.75 13.07 -8.95
C GLU A 60 -8.85 12.67 -10.43
N LYS A 61 -7.95 13.19 -11.27
CA LYS A 61 -7.95 12.87 -12.71
C LYS A 61 -7.02 11.66 -12.95
N PRO A 62 -7.49 10.57 -13.58
CA PRO A 62 -6.65 9.40 -13.90
C PRO A 62 -5.40 9.72 -14.71
N ILE A 63 -5.43 10.80 -15.50
CA ILE A 63 -4.30 11.28 -16.31
C ILE A 63 -3.05 11.60 -15.47
N TYR A 64 -3.23 11.92 -14.18
CA TYR A 64 -2.14 12.20 -13.26
C TYR A 64 -1.76 10.99 -12.40
N SER A 65 -2.17 9.77 -12.75
CA SER A 65 -1.85 8.56 -11.98
C SER A 65 -0.77 7.73 -12.66
N LYS A 66 -0.28 6.68 -11.98
CA LYS A 66 0.68 5.73 -12.55
C LYS A 66 0.06 4.67 -13.49
N VAL A 67 -1.26 4.64 -13.64
CA VAL A 67 -1.92 3.61 -14.46
C VAL A 67 -1.81 3.94 -15.95
N PRO A 68 -1.74 2.95 -16.85
CA PRO A 68 -1.78 3.20 -18.29
C PRO A 68 -3.16 3.71 -18.72
N ILE A 69 -3.22 4.39 -19.88
CA ILE A 69 -4.46 4.95 -20.46
C ILE A 69 -5.57 3.89 -20.55
N SER A 70 -5.22 2.65 -20.91
CA SER A 70 -6.16 1.52 -20.99
C SER A 70 -6.89 1.22 -19.68
N SER A 71 -6.34 1.63 -18.54
CA SER A 71 -6.90 1.43 -17.20
C SER A 71 -7.64 2.65 -16.66
N TYR A 72 -7.79 3.74 -17.43
CA TYR A 72 -8.41 4.97 -16.95
C TYR A 72 -9.88 4.78 -16.57
N SER A 73 -10.65 4.01 -17.33
CA SER A 73 -12.05 3.70 -16.98
C SER A 73 -12.14 3.00 -15.61
N LYS A 74 -11.28 2.01 -15.37
CA LYS A 74 -11.22 1.30 -14.08
C LYS A 74 -10.81 2.23 -12.94
N GLN A 75 -9.81 3.07 -13.15
CA GLN A 75 -9.36 4.07 -12.17
C GLN A 75 -10.48 5.07 -11.84
N SER A 76 -11.19 5.60 -12.85
CA SER A 76 -12.35 6.48 -12.67
C SER A 76 -13.46 5.81 -11.87
N ASN A 77 -13.77 4.54 -12.14
CA ASN A 77 -14.77 3.80 -11.39
C ASN A 77 -14.41 3.66 -9.90
N TYR A 78 -13.13 3.43 -9.59
CA TYR A 78 -12.66 3.40 -8.20
C TYR A 78 -12.78 4.77 -7.51
N LEU A 79 -12.48 5.85 -8.22
CA LEU A 79 -12.62 7.21 -7.70
C LEU A 79 -14.09 7.56 -7.45
N THR A 80 -14.97 7.31 -8.42
CA THR A 80 -16.43 7.51 -8.29
C THR A 80 -16.99 6.72 -7.10
N SER A 81 -16.62 5.44 -6.97
CA SER A 81 -17.05 4.62 -5.82
C SER A 81 -16.53 5.17 -4.50
N SER A 82 -15.31 5.69 -4.46
CA SER A 82 -14.74 6.30 -3.25
C SER A 82 -15.47 7.59 -2.87
N VAL A 83 -15.84 8.42 -3.85
CA VAL A 83 -16.63 9.64 -3.64
C VAL A 83 -18.02 9.31 -3.10
N GLN A 84 -18.68 8.28 -3.66
CA GLN A 84 -19.95 7.77 -3.13
C GLN A 84 -19.84 7.31 -1.68
N LYS A 85 -18.65 6.86 -1.25
CA LYS A 85 -18.33 6.48 0.14
C LYS A 85 -17.79 7.64 0.99
N GLY A 86 -17.90 8.88 0.51
CA GLY A 86 -17.57 10.09 1.27
C GLY A 86 -16.18 10.67 1.05
N ALA A 87 -15.36 10.10 0.15
CA ALA A 87 -14.10 10.75 -0.25
C ALA A 87 -14.37 12.08 -0.96
N LYS A 88 -13.46 13.04 -0.79
CA LYS A 88 -13.54 14.36 -1.43
C LYS A 88 -12.30 14.60 -2.29
N ALA A 89 -12.49 15.28 -3.41
CA ALA A 89 -11.39 15.88 -4.15
C ALA A 89 -11.10 17.26 -3.56
N ILE A 90 -9.86 17.49 -3.16
CA ILE A 90 -9.39 18.75 -2.58
C ILE A 90 -8.26 19.33 -3.41
N ASP A 91 -8.11 20.64 -3.35
CA ASP A 91 -7.06 21.35 -4.08
C ASP A 91 -5.67 20.92 -3.61
N LEU A 92 -4.81 20.58 -4.57
CA LEU A 92 -3.44 20.21 -4.29
C LEU A 92 -2.63 21.46 -3.91
N LYS A 93 -2.02 21.37 -2.74
CA LYS A 93 -1.04 22.34 -2.25
C LYS A 93 0.22 21.59 -1.84
N ILE A 94 1.36 21.96 -2.40
CA ILE A 94 2.66 21.35 -2.06
C ILE A 94 3.63 22.40 -1.53
N SER A 95 4.48 21.99 -0.58
CA SER A 95 5.48 22.86 0.03
C SER A 95 6.63 23.17 -0.95
N GLN A 96 7.37 24.27 -0.73
CA GLN A 96 8.57 24.55 -1.52
C GLN A 96 9.61 23.42 -1.39
N SER A 97 9.71 22.81 -0.21
CA SER A 97 10.58 21.65 0.00
C SER A 97 10.18 20.49 -0.91
N ARG A 98 8.88 20.22 -1.04
CA ARG A 98 8.36 19.18 -1.93
C ARG A 98 8.63 19.50 -3.40
N ILE A 99 8.48 20.75 -3.82
CA ILE A 99 8.83 21.17 -5.19
C ILE A 99 10.31 20.87 -5.47
N ASN A 100 11.20 21.27 -4.57
CA ASN A 100 12.64 21.05 -4.71
C ASN A 100 13.00 19.55 -4.75
N GLU A 101 12.38 18.74 -3.89
CA GLU A 101 12.53 17.28 -3.88
C GLU A 101 12.11 16.67 -5.22
N LEU A 102 10.95 17.07 -5.75
CA LEU A 102 10.44 16.55 -7.02
C LEU A 102 11.34 16.94 -8.20
N ILE A 103 11.95 18.13 -8.17
CA ILE A 103 12.94 18.55 -9.16
C ILE A 103 14.22 17.72 -9.04
N GLN A 104 14.76 17.61 -7.82
CA GLN A 104 15.99 16.86 -7.57
C GLN A 104 15.87 15.38 -7.94
N THR A 105 14.69 14.79 -7.72
CA THR A 105 14.41 13.39 -8.05
C THR A 105 13.97 13.18 -9.50
N GLY A 106 13.93 14.24 -10.33
CA GLY A 106 13.55 14.17 -11.74
C GLY A 106 12.06 13.93 -12.00
N ASN A 107 11.20 14.06 -10.98
CA ASN A 107 9.76 13.89 -11.08
C ASN A 107 9.04 15.19 -11.51
N LEU A 108 9.73 16.33 -11.50
CA LEU A 108 9.21 17.61 -11.93
C LEU A 108 10.33 18.41 -12.59
N THR A 109 10.05 19.11 -13.69
CA THR A 109 11.04 19.99 -14.33
C THR A 109 10.52 21.41 -14.35
N SER A 110 11.35 22.38 -13.95
CA SER A 110 11.01 23.81 -14.05
C SER A 110 11.24 24.33 -15.48
N CYS A 111 10.27 25.08 -15.99
CA CYS A 111 10.39 25.84 -17.24
C CYS A 111 10.82 27.30 -17.01
N GLY A 112 11.08 27.69 -15.76
CA GLY A 112 11.24 29.08 -15.33
C GLY A 112 9.95 29.70 -14.80
N GLY A 113 10.10 30.61 -13.81
CA GLY A 113 8.98 31.20 -13.09
C GLY A 113 8.16 30.14 -12.34
N GLU A 114 6.83 30.28 -12.39
CA GLU A 114 5.88 29.34 -11.75
C GLU A 114 5.50 28.15 -12.64
N ARG A 115 6.19 27.93 -13.78
CA ARG A 115 5.81 26.91 -14.78
C ARG A 115 6.67 25.65 -14.66
N TYR A 116 6.02 24.50 -14.74
CA TYR A 116 6.65 23.19 -14.61
C TYR A 116 6.06 22.19 -15.60
N PHE A 117 6.77 21.08 -15.84
CA PHE A 117 6.21 19.91 -16.52
C PHE A 117 6.65 18.60 -15.86
N ALA A 118 5.90 17.54 -16.13
CA ALA A 118 6.26 16.17 -15.77
C ALA A 118 5.72 15.17 -16.81
N ASP A 119 6.44 14.06 -16.96
CA ASP A 119 6.12 13.02 -17.94
C ASP A 119 5.33 11.89 -17.26
N TYR A 120 4.01 11.87 -17.49
CA TYR A 120 3.09 10.83 -17.00
C TYR A 120 2.97 9.68 -18.02
N PRO A 121 2.36 8.54 -17.65
CA PRO A 121 2.08 7.47 -18.61
C PRO A 121 1.25 7.92 -19.83
N SER A 122 0.45 8.97 -19.71
CA SER A 122 -0.27 9.60 -20.84
C SER A 122 0.52 10.61 -21.66
N GLY A 123 1.79 10.81 -21.33
CA GLY A 123 2.64 11.84 -21.91
C GLY A 123 2.78 13.09 -21.05
N ARG A 124 3.53 14.06 -21.57
CA ARG A 124 3.91 15.28 -20.87
C ARG A 124 2.71 16.12 -20.46
N GLN A 125 2.67 16.48 -19.18
CA GLN A 125 1.69 17.40 -18.61
C GLN A 125 2.40 18.66 -18.10
N TYR A 126 1.77 19.81 -18.28
CA TYR A 126 2.29 21.11 -17.83
C TYR A 126 1.47 21.63 -16.65
N PHE A 127 2.16 22.33 -15.75
CA PHE A 127 1.60 22.82 -14.51
C PHE A 127 2.05 24.25 -14.22
N VAL A 128 1.20 24.97 -13.49
CA VAL A 128 1.57 26.22 -12.82
C VAL A 128 1.50 26.00 -11.31
N ILE A 129 2.59 26.28 -10.60
CA ILE A 129 2.65 26.14 -9.14
C ILE A 129 2.94 27.50 -8.55
N ARG A 130 1.93 28.07 -7.89
CA ARG A 130 2.01 29.43 -7.34
C ARG A 130 2.92 29.49 -6.11
N GLY A 131 3.40 30.68 -5.75
CA GLY A 131 4.21 30.88 -4.54
C GLY A 131 3.56 30.40 -3.22
N ASN A 132 2.24 30.25 -3.17
CA ASN A 132 1.53 29.66 -2.03
C ASN A 132 1.49 28.11 -2.07
N GLY A 133 2.06 27.47 -3.09
CA GLY A 133 2.09 26.02 -3.29
C GLY A 133 0.88 25.42 -4.03
N GLN A 134 -0.12 26.23 -4.40
CA GLN A 134 -1.30 25.74 -5.12
C GLN A 134 -0.94 25.36 -6.56
N VAL A 135 -1.43 24.20 -6.99
CA VAL A 135 -1.09 23.59 -8.29
C VAL A 135 -2.25 23.72 -9.27
N PHE A 136 -1.95 24.18 -10.48
CA PHE A 136 -2.88 24.30 -11.59
C PHE A 136 -2.39 23.54 -12.82
N ASP A 137 -3.31 23.08 -13.66
CA ASP A 137 -2.99 22.55 -14.98
C ASP A 137 -2.72 23.68 -16.00
N ASP A 138 -2.36 23.31 -17.23
CA ASP A 138 -2.07 24.23 -18.34
C ASP A 138 -3.24 25.13 -18.74
N LYS A 139 -4.46 24.74 -18.37
CA LYS A 139 -5.70 25.50 -18.57
C LYS A 139 -6.11 26.28 -17.32
N PHE A 140 -5.23 26.40 -16.33
CA PHE A 140 -5.46 27.09 -15.06
C PHE A 140 -6.59 26.49 -14.20
N ASN A 141 -6.97 25.22 -14.42
CA ASN A 141 -7.85 24.53 -13.49
C ASN A 141 -7.02 24.01 -12.31
N THR A 142 -7.59 24.06 -11.11
CA THR A 142 -6.90 23.51 -9.94
C THR A 142 -6.69 22.00 -10.11
N VAL A 143 -5.46 21.55 -9.87
CA VAL A 143 -5.16 20.12 -9.76
C VAL A 143 -5.64 19.65 -8.40
N ARG A 144 -6.44 18.58 -8.37
CA ARG A 144 -7.03 18.03 -7.15
C ARG A 144 -6.55 16.64 -6.84
N VAL A 145 -6.50 16.34 -5.55
CA VAL A 145 -6.13 15.04 -4.97
C VAL A 145 -7.21 14.58 -3.99
N MET A 146 -7.25 13.28 -3.72
CA MET A 146 -8.33 12.66 -2.96
C MET A 146 -8.03 12.63 -1.45
N THR A 147 -9.10 12.73 -0.65
CA THR A 147 -9.12 12.31 0.75
C THR A 147 -9.51 10.83 0.85
N ASN A 148 -9.42 10.24 2.05
CA ASN A 148 -9.95 8.90 2.28
C ASN A 148 -11.49 8.88 2.17
N PRO A 149 -12.07 7.76 1.71
CA PRO A 149 -13.48 7.45 1.94
C PRO A 149 -13.69 7.03 3.39
N LYS A 150 -14.95 7.04 3.85
CA LYS A 150 -15.33 6.65 5.21
C LYS A 150 -15.09 5.15 5.46
N GLU A 151 -14.48 4.79 6.59
CA GLU A 151 -14.45 3.40 7.06
C GLU A 151 -15.85 2.98 7.55
N SER A 152 -16.24 1.72 7.33
CA SER A 152 -17.52 1.22 7.84
C SER A 152 -17.53 1.28 9.37
N GLY A 153 -18.57 1.87 9.95
CA GLY A 153 -18.73 2.04 11.40
C GLY A 153 -17.90 3.17 12.02
N ILE A 154 -17.19 3.98 11.24
CA ILE A 154 -16.38 5.11 11.74
C ILE A 154 -16.93 6.42 11.18
N GLU A 155 -17.26 7.38 12.05
CA GLU A 155 -17.86 8.66 11.61
C GLU A 155 -16.85 9.67 11.05
N TYR A 156 -15.67 9.74 11.65
CA TYR A 156 -14.64 10.70 11.27
C TYR A 156 -13.87 10.27 10.02
N THR A 157 -13.56 11.23 9.15
CA THR A 157 -12.68 11.04 8.01
C THR A 157 -11.71 12.21 7.95
N ASP A 158 -10.41 11.90 7.87
CA ASP A 158 -9.37 12.93 7.77
C ASP A 158 -9.55 13.74 6.48
N PRO A 159 -9.66 15.08 6.55
CA PRO A 159 -9.92 15.92 5.38
C PRO A 159 -8.66 16.18 4.54
N ARG A 160 -7.49 15.68 4.94
CA ARG A 160 -6.22 15.91 4.24
C ARG A 160 -6.04 14.95 3.06
N ALA A 161 -5.17 15.34 2.14
CA ALA A 161 -4.80 14.53 0.98
C ALA A 161 -4.14 13.23 1.44
N ILE A 162 -4.49 12.11 0.79
CA ILE A 162 -3.94 10.81 1.14
C ILE A 162 -2.74 10.44 0.28
N THR A 163 -1.80 9.72 0.87
CA THR A 163 -0.67 9.08 0.19
C THR A 163 -0.75 7.55 0.26
N ALA A 164 0.26 6.85 -0.26
CA ALA A 164 0.32 5.40 -0.19
C ALA A 164 0.46 4.89 1.25
N ASP A 165 -0.18 3.77 1.53
CA ASP A 165 -0.04 2.99 2.75
C ASP A 165 1.10 1.98 2.66
N TYR A 166 1.33 1.26 3.76
CA TYR A 166 2.28 0.17 3.82
C TYR A 166 1.54 -1.14 3.65
N ASP A 167 1.63 -1.68 2.45
CA ASP A 167 1.11 -3.00 2.13
C ASP A 167 2.02 -4.08 2.73
N LEU A 168 1.46 -4.92 3.61
CA LEU A 168 2.18 -6.08 4.13
C LEU A 168 2.32 -7.13 3.02
N PHE A 169 3.52 -7.69 2.89
CA PHE A 169 3.77 -8.86 2.05
C PHE A 169 3.39 -10.15 2.79
N SER A 170 3.83 -10.30 4.04
CA SER A 170 3.49 -11.48 4.84
C SER A 170 3.61 -11.22 6.33
N ILE A 171 2.82 -11.95 7.12
CA ILE A 171 3.01 -12.08 8.57
C ILE A 171 3.41 -13.51 8.83
N ILE A 172 4.67 -13.73 9.23
CA ILE A 172 5.25 -15.07 9.37
C ILE A 172 5.43 -15.40 10.86
N PRO A 173 4.51 -16.18 11.46
CA PRO A 173 4.58 -16.54 12.86
C PRO A 173 5.58 -17.67 13.15
N ARG A 174 5.83 -17.94 14.43
CA ARG A 174 6.44 -19.21 14.86
C ARG A 174 5.53 -20.39 14.52
N GLN A 175 6.10 -21.58 14.37
CA GLN A 175 5.36 -22.80 14.06
C GLN A 175 4.22 -23.10 15.05
N ASN A 176 4.42 -22.82 16.34
CA ASN A 176 3.39 -23.00 17.38
C ASN A 176 2.28 -21.93 17.35
N GLN A 177 2.47 -20.85 16.58
CA GLN A 177 1.53 -19.76 16.37
C GLN A 177 0.97 -19.76 14.93
N SER A 178 1.27 -20.77 14.12
CA SER A 178 0.97 -20.78 12.69
C SER A 178 -0.45 -21.21 12.34
N VAL A 179 -1.24 -21.66 13.32
CA VAL A 179 -2.65 -22.02 13.12
C VAL A 179 -3.48 -20.74 13.12
N ASN A 180 -3.46 -20.04 12.00
CA ASN A 180 -4.14 -18.77 11.79
C ASN A 180 -5.25 -18.93 10.75
N ILE A 181 -6.48 -19.10 11.21
CA ILE A 181 -7.62 -19.31 10.32
C ILE A 181 -8.08 -17.97 9.73
N ARG A 182 -8.05 -17.88 8.40
CA ARG A 182 -8.56 -16.72 7.64
C ARG A 182 -10.05 -16.91 7.28
N PRO A 183 -10.85 -15.84 7.25
CA PRO A 183 -12.29 -15.93 6.92
C PRO A 183 -12.56 -16.51 5.53
N LEU A 184 -11.78 -16.12 4.53
CA LEU A 184 -11.77 -16.69 3.20
C LEU A 184 -10.59 -17.63 3.03
N THR A 185 -10.86 -18.80 2.47
CA THR A 185 -9.87 -19.80 2.10
C THR A 185 -9.95 -20.08 0.60
N VAL A 186 -8.81 -20.35 -0.03
CA VAL A 186 -8.77 -20.94 -1.37
C VAL A 186 -8.31 -22.38 -1.19
N PRO A 187 -9.21 -23.36 -1.08
CA PRO A 187 -8.79 -24.75 -0.90
C PRO A 187 -8.30 -25.32 -2.25
N PRO A 188 -7.00 -25.61 -2.43
CA PRO A 188 -6.59 -26.37 -3.61
C PRO A 188 -7.17 -27.79 -3.50
N LYS A 189 -8.14 -28.13 -4.35
CA LYS A 189 -8.69 -29.49 -4.43
C LYS A 189 -8.27 -30.13 -5.75
N LEU A 190 -7.24 -30.98 -5.70
CA LEU A 190 -6.93 -31.90 -6.80
C LEU A 190 -7.92 -33.08 -6.71
N MET A 191 -8.99 -33.05 -7.49
CA MET A 191 -9.96 -34.15 -7.54
C MET A 191 -9.66 -35.03 -8.74
N ARG A 192 -9.07 -36.20 -8.50
CA ARG A 192 -8.89 -37.27 -9.52
C ARG A 192 -8.20 -36.82 -10.81
N GLY A 193 -7.18 -35.96 -10.71
CA GLY A 193 -6.37 -35.52 -11.85
C GLY A 193 -7.00 -34.43 -12.75
N ASN A 194 -8.23 -34.00 -12.49
CA ASN A 194 -8.86 -32.90 -13.22
C ASN A 194 -8.74 -31.58 -12.45
N PHE A 195 -8.09 -30.60 -13.07
CA PHE A 195 -8.02 -29.22 -12.57
C PHE A 195 -9.34 -28.52 -12.90
N ASN A 196 -10.17 -28.22 -11.90
CA ASN A 196 -11.33 -27.36 -12.08
C ASN A 196 -11.08 -26.00 -11.40
N LEU A 197 -11.14 -24.94 -12.21
CA LEU A 197 -10.91 -23.55 -11.78
C LEU A 197 -11.92 -23.07 -10.73
N ASP A 198 -13.13 -23.66 -10.67
CA ASP A 198 -14.11 -23.34 -9.62
C ASP A 198 -13.63 -23.71 -8.22
N TYR A 199 -12.67 -24.64 -8.09
CA TYR A 199 -12.06 -24.97 -6.80
C TYR A 199 -11.02 -23.94 -6.35
N LEU A 200 -10.55 -23.07 -7.25
CA LEU A 200 -9.67 -21.94 -6.93
C LEU A 200 -10.46 -20.67 -6.55
N LYS A 201 -11.79 -20.72 -6.57
CA LYS A 201 -12.61 -19.59 -6.10
C LYS A 201 -12.53 -19.50 -4.57
N PRO A 202 -12.29 -18.30 -4.01
CA PRO A 202 -12.28 -18.11 -2.56
C PRO A 202 -13.62 -18.50 -1.95
N LYS A 203 -13.59 -19.24 -0.83
CA LYS A 203 -14.78 -19.64 -0.08
C LYS A 203 -14.70 -19.15 1.36
N ALA A 204 -15.77 -18.50 1.80
CA ALA A 204 -15.95 -18.14 3.18
C ALA A 204 -16.15 -19.38 4.05
N LEU A 205 -15.57 -19.37 5.25
CA LEU A 205 -15.90 -20.36 6.27
C LEU A 205 -17.35 -20.15 6.75
N PRO A 206 -18.06 -21.22 7.16
CA PRO A 206 -19.43 -21.11 7.64
C PRO A 206 -19.57 -20.05 8.73
N GLY A 207 -20.46 -19.08 8.52
CA GLY A 207 -20.71 -17.99 9.47
C GLY A 207 -19.61 -16.92 9.54
N GLN A 208 -18.62 -16.95 8.65
CA GLN A 208 -17.56 -15.93 8.59
C GLN A 208 -17.63 -15.10 7.31
N GLY A 209 -17.18 -13.85 7.41
CA GLY A 209 -16.94 -12.95 6.28
C GLY A 209 -15.64 -12.19 6.51
N GLU A 210 -15.09 -11.60 5.45
CA GLU A 210 -13.93 -10.72 5.57
C GLU A 210 -14.21 -9.55 6.50
N ASP A 211 -13.16 -9.01 7.13
CA ASP A 211 -13.28 -7.75 7.85
C ASP A 211 -13.56 -6.64 6.83
N VAL A 212 -14.67 -5.91 7.03
CA VAL A 212 -15.14 -4.89 6.08
C VAL A 212 -14.13 -3.76 5.85
N ASN A 213 -13.21 -3.53 6.79
CA ASN A 213 -12.20 -2.48 6.73
C ASN A 213 -10.77 -3.02 6.55
N MET A 214 -10.54 -4.33 6.73
CA MET A 214 -9.19 -4.91 6.73
C MET A 214 -9.01 -6.11 5.77
N GLY A 215 -10.07 -6.58 5.11
CA GLY A 215 -10.02 -7.70 4.18
C GLY A 215 -9.89 -9.07 4.86
N ASN A 216 -9.20 -10.01 4.20
CA ASN A 216 -9.06 -11.40 4.62
C ASN A 216 -8.00 -11.62 5.72
N LEU A 217 -8.17 -10.93 6.84
CA LEU A 217 -7.23 -10.95 7.96
C LEU A 217 -7.67 -11.92 9.05
N HIS A 218 -6.76 -12.79 9.50
CA HIS A 218 -6.96 -13.63 10.68
C HIS A 218 -6.80 -12.82 11.98
N PHE A 219 -7.28 -13.37 13.10
CA PHE A 219 -7.26 -12.69 14.40
C PHE A 219 -5.85 -12.21 14.80
N PHE A 220 -4.84 -13.08 14.72
CA PHE A 220 -3.48 -12.72 15.07
C PHE A 220 -2.91 -11.61 14.15
N GLY A 221 -3.24 -11.64 12.85
CA GLY A 221 -2.83 -10.61 11.90
C GLY A 221 -3.44 -9.25 12.26
N LYS A 222 -4.69 -9.21 12.74
CA LYS A 222 -5.32 -7.99 13.26
C LYS A 222 -4.57 -7.46 14.48
N THR A 223 -4.12 -8.33 15.39
CA THR A 223 -3.26 -7.94 16.51
C THR A 223 -1.95 -7.32 16.04
N ILE A 224 -1.29 -7.92 15.05
CA ILE A 224 -0.04 -7.40 14.47
C ILE A 224 -0.25 -6.04 13.80
N VAL A 225 -1.27 -5.88 12.96
CA VAL A 225 -1.59 -4.59 12.30
C VAL A 225 -1.88 -3.49 13.31
N ASN A 226 -2.64 -3.79 14.38
CA ASN A 226 -2.91 -2.82 15.44
C ASN A 226 -1.63 -2.43 16.20
N ALA A 227 -0.77 -3.40 16.51
CA ALA A 227 0.51 -3.14 17.16
C ALA A 227 1.44 -2.31 16.27
N LEU A 228 1.51 -2.59 14.98
CA LEU A 228 2.30 -1.81 14.01
C LEU A 228 1.87 -0.35 14.00
N ASN A 229 0.58 -0.07 13.84
CA ASN A 229 0.11 1.31 13.82
C ASN A 229 0.41 2.06 15.13
N ARG A 230 0.26 1.41 16.28
CA ARG A 230 0.62 2.00 17.58
C ARG A 230 2.12 2.34 17.66
N GLU A 231 3.00 1.43 17.24
CA GLU A 231 4.45 1.66 17.24
C GLU A 231 4.90 2.66 16.19
N ILE A 232 4.19 2.78 15.07
CA ILE A 232 4.47 3.79 14.03
C ILE A 232 4.08 5.18 14.53
N ILE A 233 2.94 5.29 15.22
CA ILE A 233 2.52 6.54 15.86
C ILE A 233 3.51 6.95 16.97
N SER A 234 4.06 6.00 17.73
CA SER A 234 5.06 6.31 18.77
C SER A 234 6.38 6.84 18.21
N GLU A 235 6.68 6.60 16.93
CA GLU A 235 7.81 7.21 16.20
C GLU A 235 7.49 8.58 15.60
N GLY A 236 6.29 9.10 15.84
CA GLY A 236 5.89 10.45 15.47
C GLY A 236 5.06 10.57 14.20
N TYR A 237 4.58 9.45 13.62
CA TYR A 237 3.64 9.53 12.49
C TYR A 237 2.31 10.17 12.92
N ARG A 238 1.88 11.21 12.18
CA ARG A 238 0.67 12.00 12.47
C ARG A 238 -0.49 11.79 11.48
N GLY A 239 -0.34 10.85 10.54
CA GLY A 239 -1.36 10.53 9.54
C GLY A 239 -2.37 9.47 9.98
N GLY A 240 -2.31 8.99 11.22
CA GLY A 240 -3.20 7.95 11.75
C GLY A 240 -2.67 6.55 11.49
N LYS A 241 -3.45 5.69 10.83
CA LYS A 241 -3.00 4.33 10.46
C LYS A 241 -2.12 4.41 9.20
N LEU A 242 -1.07 3.60 9.16
CA LEU A 242 -0.21 3.40 7.99
C LEU A 242 -0.36 2.01 7.38
N VAL A 243 -0.66 1.00 8.20
CA VAL A 243 -0.94 -0.38 7.76
C VAL A 243 -2.45 -0.63 7.94
N TRP A 244 -3.17 -0.88 6.85
CA TRP A 244 -4.64 -0.88 6.88
C TRP A 244 -5.29 -2.25 6.79
N HIS A 245 -4.67 -3.21 6.09
CA HIS A 245 -5.34 -4.44 5.69
C HIS A 245 -4.43 -5.67 5.78
N ASN A 246 -4.99 -6.81 5.37
CA ASN A 246 -4.30 -8.07 5.32
C ASN A 246 -3.02 -8.03 4.47
N ASP A 247 -2.15 -8.98 4.76
CA ASP A 247 -0.95 -9.27 4.00
C ASP A 247 -1.25 -9.92 2.64
N GLU A 248 -0.31 -9.77 1.72
CA GLU A 248 -0.35 -10.29 0.36
C GLU A 248 -0.55 -11.82 0.33
N THR A 249 0.13 -12.56 1.21
CA THR A 249 -0.06 -14.02 1.36
C THR A 249 -1.47 -14.42 1.81
N GLY A 250 -2.23 -13.49 2.39
CA GLY A 250 -3.63 -13.68 2.76
C GLY A 250 -4.64 -13.27 1.69
N ASN A 251 -4.20 -12.64 0.61
CA ASN A 251 -5.08 -12.08 -0.41
C ASN A 251 -5.50 -13.16 -1.41
N PRO A 252 -6.76 -13.61 -1.39
CA PRO A 252 -7.19 -14.72 -2.22
C PRO A 252 -7.50 -14.30 -3.66
N PHE A 253 -7.21 -13.04 -4.02
CA PHE A 253 -7.41 -12.49 -5.36
C PHE A 253 -6.10 -12.07 -6.03
N SER A 254 -4.97 -12.35 -5.38
CA SER A 254 -3.68 -11.93 -5.87
C SER A 254 -2.88 -13.07 -6.49
N PRO A 255 -2.05 -12.80 -7.52
CA PRO A 255 -1.13 -13.80 -8.03
C PRO A 255 -0.05 -14.19 -7.01
N GLY A 256 0.13 -13.41 -5.93
CA GLY A 256 1.18 -13.60 -4.93
C GLY A 256 2.43 -12.79 -5.25
N PHE A 257 3.61 -13.41 -5.15
CA PHE A 257 4.90 -12.76 -5.30
C PHE A 257 5.06 -12.11 -6.68
N ASP A 258 5.25 -10.79 -6.67
CA ASP A 258 5.71 -10.00 -7.80
C ASP A 258 7.11 -9.43 -7.51
N ILE A 259 8.06 -9.64 -8.41
CA ILE A 259 9.41 -9.08 -8.29
C ILE A 259 9.41 -7.55 -8.23
N ALA A 260 8.40 -6.90 -8.81
CA ALA A 260 8.22 -5.46 -8.74
C ALA A 260 7.95 -4.96 -7.32
N ASP A 261 7.45 -5.82 -6.43
CA ASP A 261 7.16 -5.48 -5.03
C ASP A 261 8.40 -5.38 -4.15
N LYS A 262 9.51 -6.01 -4.56
CA LYS A 262 10.81 -5.99 -3.86
C LYS A 262 10.67 -6.12 -2.33
N PRO A 263 10.02 -7.19 -1.84
CA PRO A 263 9.58 -7.25 -0.45
C PRO A 263 10.73 -7.15 0.55
N ILE A 264 10.47 -6.44 1.63
CA ILE A 264 11.39 -6.15 2.72
C ILE A 264 10.95 -6.96 3.94
N PHE A 265 11.87 -7.77 4.47
CA PHE A 265 11.63 -8.64 5.62
C PHE A 265 12.34 -8.12 6.87
N VAL A 266 11.56 -7.87 7.91
CA VAL A 266 12.01 -7.51 9.25
C VAL A 266 11.94 -8.75 10.13
N HIS A 267 13.12 -9.27 10.49
CA HIS A 267 13.28 -10.41 11.38
C HIS A 267 13.41 -9.92 12.84
N PRO A 268 12.95 -10.68 13.86
CA PRO A 268 13.01 -10.24 15.26
C PRO A 268 14.43 -9.99 15.75
N VAL A 269 15.36 -10.88 15.38
CA VAL A 269 16.77 -10.82 15.83
C VAL A 269 17.78 -10.50 14.73
N ARG A 270 17.43 -10.70 13.46
CA ARG A 270 18.37 -10.53 12.33
C ARG A 270 18.23 -9.13 11.74
N ASN A 271 19.17 -8.81 10.85
CA ASN A 271 19.08 -7.61 10.03
C ASN A 271 17.88 -7.68 9.08
N VAL A 272 17.45 -6.50 8.63
CA VAL A 272 16.37 -6.39 7.64
C VAL A 272 16.93 -6.78 6.27
N VAL A 273 16.20 -7.62 5.55
CA VAL A 273 16.59 -8.15 4.23
C VAL A 273 15.61 -7.64 3.19
N GLN A 274 16.11 -7.28 2.00
CA GLN A 274 15.25 -7.03 0.84
C GLN A 274 15.45 -8.16 -0.16
N ILE A 275 14.33 -8.65 -0.70
CA ILE A 275 14.31 -9.75 -1.65
C ILE A 275 14.12 -9.18 -3.05
N HIS A 276 14.97 -9.62 -3.98
CA HIS A 276 15.02 -9.17 -5.36
C HIS A 276 14.71 -10.27 -6.37
N SER A 277 14.50 -11.51 -5.93
CA SER A 277 14.11 -12.62 -6.81
C SER A 277 13.30 -13.69 -6.08
N LEU A 278 12.61 -14.54 -6.85
CA LEU A 278 11.91 -15.70 -6.29
C LEU A 278 12.87 -16.71 -5.66
N ILE A 279 14.08 -16.85 -6.20
CA ILE A 279 15.12 -17.74 -5.67
C ILE A 279 15.55 -17.26 -4.28
N GLU A 280 15.81 -15.96 -4.14
CA GLU A 280 16.12 -15.36 -2.84
C GLU A 280 14.97 -15.52 -1.84
N LEU A 281 13.72 -15.33 -2.27
CA LEU A 281 12.55 -15.54 -1.41
C LEU A 281 12.49 -16.96 -0.87
N ARG A 282 12.68 -17.95 -1.76
CA ARG A 282 12.66 -19.37 -1.41
C ARG A 282 13.77 -19.71 -0.43
N TYR A 283 15.00 -19.27 -0.71
CA TYR A 283 16.13 -19.47 0.19
C TYR A 283 15.85 -18.83 1.55
N PHE A 284 15.36 -17.60 1.59
CA PHE A 284 14.97 -16.93 2.84
C PHE A 284 13.91 -17.73 3.61
N TYR A 285 12.89 -18.25 2.92
CA TYR A 285 11.85 -19.07 3.54
C TYR A 285 12.36 -20.41 4.09
N GLU A 286 13.32 -21.04 3.41
CA GLU A 286 14.01 -22.23 3.91
C GLU A 286 14.79 -21.91 5.20
N GLN A 287 15.53 -20.80 5.23
CA GLN A 287 16.29 -20.40 6.42
C GLN A 287 15.38 -20.16 7.63
N ILE A 288 14.31 -19.38 7.49
CA ILE A 288 13.42 -19.08 8.62
C ILE A 288 12.62 -20.31 9.06
N ARG A 289 12.39 -21.30 8.19
CA ARG A 289 11.81 -22.60 8.59
C ARG A 289 12.73 -23.39 9.50
N LEU A 290 14.03 -23.43 9.18
CA LEU A 290 15.04 -24.07 10.04
C LEU A 290 15.10 -23.37 11.42
N GLU A 291 14.76 -22.09 11.47
CA GLU A 291 14.66 -21.33 12.72
C GLU A 291 13.35 -21.56 13.49
N GLY A 292 12.36 -22.26 12.91
CA GLY A 292 11.08 -22.57 13.54
C GLY A 292 9.95 -21.58 13.23
N TYR A 293 10.05 -20.83 12.13
CA TYR A 293 8.95 -20.00 11.59
C TYR A 293 8.17 -20.74 10.50
N ALA A 294 6.90 -20.34 10.33
CA ALA A 294 5.98 -20.95 9.38
C ALA A 294 5.55 -19.94 8.30
N PRO A 295 6.33 -19.76 7.22
CA PRO A 295 5.94 -18.87 6.13
C PRO A 295 4.68 -19.40 5.43
N GLU A 296 3.68 -18.52 5.32
CA GLU A 296 2.50 -18.73 4.49
C GLU A 296 2.83 -18.42 3.02
N TYR A 297 2.08 -19.06 2.13
CA TYR A 297 2.19 -18.87 0.69
C TYR A 297 0.89 -18.32 0.13
N SER A 298 0.97 -17.66 -1.03
CA SER A 298 -0.22 -17.24 -1.77
C SER A 298 -1.18 -18.45 -1.94
N PRO A 299 -2.47 -18.28 -1.64
CA PRO A 299 -3.41 -19.39 -1.59
C PRO A 299 -3.80 -19.90 -2.99
N ILE A 300 -3.46 -19.16 -4.06
CA ILE A 300 -3.72 -19.59 -5.45
C ILE A 300 -2.50 -20.28 -6.08
N PHE A 301 -1.30 -19.69 -5.98
CA PHE A 301 -0.13 -20.14 -6.75
C PHE A 301 1.08 -20.56 -5.90
N GLY A 302 0.96 -20.52 -4.57
CA GLY A 302 2.02 -20.99 -3.68
C GLY A 302 3.23 -20.05 -3.57
N PHE A 303 3.26 -18.94 -4.30
CA PHE A 303 4.18 -17.81 -4.11
C PHE A 303 3.44 -16.54 -4.43
#